data_AF-A0A7C4H681-F1
#
_entry.id   AF-A0A7C4H681-F1
#
_cell.length_a   1.000
_cell.length_b   1.000
_cell.length_c   1.000
_cell.angle_alpha   90.00
_cell.angle_beta   90.00
_cell.angle_gamma   90.00
#
_symmetry.space_group_name_H-M   'P 1'
#
loop_
_entity.id
_entity.type
_entity.pdbx_description
1 polymer ?
#
loop_
_entity_poly.entity_id
_entity_poly.type
_entity_poly.pdbx_seq_one_letter_code
_entity_poly.pdbx_strand_id
1 'polypeptide(L)'
;MMTSAIERNFSLSIFIVMMLKVELFGLRLPEIRLGDDLVEVVLKAASIDGIGLQDYDVLVITSKVLSKALGLLVNIEDVKPSRKAYRIARRAGSDPRFVELLLHESDRIVAAIPFKKLIKREL
;
A
#
# COMPACT_ATOMS: atom_id res chain seq x y z
N MET A 1 -12.52 52.04 -19.67
CA MET A 1 -13.51 50.94 -19.56
C MET A 1 -13.03 49.59 -20.15
N MET A 2 -11.98 49.53 -20.98
CA MET A 2 -11.47 48.27 -21.57
C MET A 2 -10.52 47.45 -20.69
N THR A 3 -9.94 48.03 -19.62
CA THR A 3 -8.98 47.34 -18.73
C THR A 3 -9.63 46.29 -17.81
N SER A 4 -10.88 46.50 -17.39
CA SER A 4 -11.57 45.59 -16.45
C SER A 4 -12.15 44.32 -17.11
N ALA A 5 -12.15 44.23 -18.44
CA ALA A 5 -12.58 43.04 -19.19
C ALA A 5 -11.42 42.06 -19.42
N ILE A 6 -10.22 42.58 -19.66
CA ILE A 6 -9.01 41.77 -19.87
C ILE A 6 -8.55 41.14 -18.55
N GLU A 7 -8.55 41.88 -17.44
CA GLU A 7 -8.22 41.32 -16.11
C GLU A 7 -9.24 40.29 -15.63
N ARG A 8 -10.53 40.49 -15.92
CA ARG A 8 -11.56 39.48 -15.62
C ARG A 8 -11.39 38.22 -16.47
N ASN A 9 -11.09 38.34 -17.76
CA ASN A 9 -10.85 37.18 -18.61
C ASN A 9 -9.54 36.45 -18.27
N PHE A 10 -8.48 37.17 -17.87
CA PHE A 10 -7.22 36.56 -17.46
C PHE A 10 -7.35 35.89 -16.08
N SER A 11 -8.07 36.52 -15.14
CA SER A 11 -8.41 35.94 -13.84
C SER A 11 -9.32 34.73 -13.99
N LEU A 12 -10.35 34.76 -14.84
CA LEU A 12 -11.21 33.59 -15.13
C LEU A 12 -10.44 32.46 -15.83
N SER A 13 -9.54 32.80 -16.76
CA SER A 13 -8.70 31.81 -17.45
C SER A 13 -7.70 31.17 -16.49
N ILE A 14 -7.10 31.95 -15.58
CA ILE A 14 -6.25 31.44 -14.48
C ILE A 14 -7.05 30.62 -13.46
N PHE A 15 -8.28 31.02 -13.14
CA PHE A 15 -9.16 30.28 -12.24
C PHE A 15 -9.57 28.92 -12.83
N ILE A 16 -9.81 28.86 -14.14
CA ILE A 16 -10.06 27.63 -14.90
C ILE A 16 -8.80 26.76 -14.98
N VAL A 17 -7.62 27.36 -15.14
CA VAL A 17 -6.31 26.65 -15.09
C VAL A 17 -5.97 26.15 -13.68
N MET A 18 -6.67 26.59 -12.63
CA MET A 18 -6.40 26.26 -11.22
C MET A 18 -7.32 25.22 -10.58
N MET A 19 -8.26 24.61 -11.32
CA MET A 19 -9.03 23.46 -10.81
C MET A 19 -8.43 22.15 -11.30
N LEU A 20 -7.42 21.64 -10.57
CA LEU A 20 -7.02 20.23 -10.67
C LEU A 20 -8.11 19.37 -10.03
N LYS A 21 -8.98 18.82 -10.88
CA LYS A 21 -9.94 17.79 -10.47
C LYS A 21 -9.20 16.45 -10.38
N VAL A 22 -9.20 15.85 -9.20
CA VAL A 22 -8.71 14.47 -9.01
C VAL A 22 -9.92 13.57 -8.81
N GLU A 23 -9.95 12.47 -9.54
CA GLU A 23 -10.98 11.43 -9.42
C GLU A 23 -10.31 10.15 -8.91
N LEU A 24 -10.97 9.45 -7.97
CA LEU A 24 -10.48 8.21 -7.40
C LEU A 24 -11.47 7.10 -7.69
N PHE A 25 -10.97 6.03 -8.30
CA PHE A 25 -11.75 4.86 -8.62
C PHE A 25 -11.18 3.64 -7.88
N GLY A 26 -12.06 2.93 -7.17
CA GLY A 26 -11.70 1.65 -6.56
C GLY A 26 -11.95 0.52 -7.56
N LEU A 27 -10.93 -0.29 -7.84
CA LEU A 27 -11.05 -1.48 -8.69
C LEU A 27 -11.33 -2.72 -7.84
N ARG A 28 -12.37 -3.48 -8.20
CA ARG A 28 -12.65 -4.76 -7.54
C ARG A 28 -11.84 -5.88 -8.18
N LEU A 29 -10.86 -6.38 -7.43
CA LEU A 29 -10.01 -7.48 -7.87
C LEU A 29 -10.49 -8.82 -7.29
N PRO A 30 -10.23 -9.95 -7.99
CA PRO A 30 -10.37 -11.28 -7.40
C PRO A 30 -9.31 -11.50 -6.30
N GLU A 31 -9.43 -12.62 -5.59
CA GLU A 31 -8.36 -13.06 -4.69
C GLU A 31 -7.11 -13.42 -5.50
N ILE A 32 -6.03 -12.68 -5.26
CA ILE A 32 -4.74 -12.86 -5.94
C ILE A 32 -4.01 -14.08 -5.38
N ARG A 33 -3.47 -14.90 -6.28
CA ARG A 33 -2.73 -16.14 -6.00
C ARG A 33 -1.30 -16.06 -6.54
N LEU A 34 -0.49 -17.04 -6.12
CA LEU A 34 0.87 -17.21 -6.61
C LEU A 34 0.88 -17.33 -8.14
N GLY A 35 1.69 -16.52 -8.80
CA GLY A 35 1.88 -16.56 -10.25
C GLY A 35 0.83 -15.78 -11.05
N ASP A 36 -0.15 -15.16 -10.42
CA ASP A 36 -1.11 -14.31 -11.13
C ASP A 36 -0.42 -13.10 -11.76
N ASP A 37 -0.75 -12.82 -13.03
CA ASP A 37 -0.34 -11.59 -13.71
C ASP A 37 -1.21 -10.42 -13.22
N LEU A 38 -0.64 -9.60 -12.34
CA LEU A 38 -1.35 -8.44 -11.79
C LEU A 38 -1.73 -7.40 -12.84
N VAL A 39 -0.97 -7.28 -13.93
CA VAL A 39 -1.30 -6.33 -15.00
C VAL A 39 -2.58 -6.80 -15.69
N GLU A 40 -2.63 -8.07 -16.08
CA GLU A 40 -3.81 -8.65 -16.71
C GLU A 40 -5.04 -8.57 -15.80
N VAL A 41 -4.87 -8.86 -14.51
CA VAL A 41 -5.95 -8.78 -13.51
C VAL A 41 -6.49 -7.36 -13.36
N VAL A 42 -5.61 -6.35 -13.28
CA VAL A 42 -6.04 -4.95 -13.16
C VAL A 42 -6.75 -4.48 -14.44
N LEU A 43 -6.22 -4.80 -15.61
CA LEU A 43 -6.83 -4.40 -16.89
C LEU A 43 -8.23 -5.00 -17.05
N LYS A 44 -8.40 -6.28 -16.71
CA LYS A 44 -9.72 -6.93 -16.71
C LYS A 44 -10.69 -6.27 -15.74
N ALA A 45 -10.24 -5.97 -14.51
CA ALA A 45 -11.09 -5.32 -13.51
C ALA A 45 -11.53 -3.92 -13.96
N ALA A 46 -10.61 -3.09 -14.45
CA ALA A 46 -10.92 -1.75 -14.96
C ALA A 46 -11.90 -1.79 -16.15
N SER A 47 -11.79 -2.80 -17.01
CA SER A 47 -12.72 -3.01 -18.11
C SER A 47 -14.12 -3.45 -17.64
N ILE A 48 -14.21 -4.37 -16.67
CA ILE A 48 -15.50 -4.87 -16.14
C ILE A 48 -16.24 -3.78 -15.38
N ASP A 49 -15.53 -2.97 -14.59
CA ASP A 49 -16.10 -1.89 -13.81
C ASP A 49 -16.44 -0.65 -14.68
N GLY A 50 -16.15 -0.69 -15.99
CA GLY A 50 -16.50 0.36 -16.95
C GLY A 50 -15.71 1.66 -16.79
N ILE A 51 -14.59 1.62 -16.07
CA ILE A 51 -13.74 2.79 -15.81
C ILE A 51 -12.75 2.98 -16.97
N GLY A 52 -12.10 1.89 -17.40
CA GLY A 52 -10.96 1.93 -18.32
C GLY A 52 -9.73 2.60 -17.70
N LEU A 53 -8.56 2.47 -18.34
CA LEU A 53 -7.36 3.25 -17.98
C LEU A 53 -7.05 4.21 -19.12
N GLN A 54 -6.68 5.44 -18.77
CA GLN A 54 -6.34 6.49 -19.71
C GLN A 54 -4.88 6.91 -19.55
N ASP A 55 -4.35 7.57 -20.58
CA ASP A 55 -3.02 8.15 -20.50
C ASP A 55 -2.95 9.11 -19.30
N TYR A 56 -1.82 9.06 -18.58
CA TYR A 56 -1.53 9.84 -17.37
C TYR A 56 -2.29 9.40 -16.11
N ASP A 57 -3.08 8.33 -16.15
CA ASP A 57 -3.63 7.73 -14.93
C ASP A 57 -2.52 7.19 -14.02
N VAL A 58 -2.75 7.28 -12.71
CA VAL A 58 -1.87 6.73 -11.68
C VAL A 58 -2.53 5.50 -11.07
N LEU A 59 -1.92 4.34 -11.29
CA LEU A 59 -2.36 3.10 -10.66
C LEU A 59 -1.70 2.94 -9.28
N VAL A 60 -2.53 2.79 -8.25
CA VAL A 60 -2.07 2.54 -6.88
C VAL A 60 -2.38 1.10 -6.50
N ILE A 61 -1.34 0.31 -6.22
CA ILE A 61 -1.45 -1.09 -5.82
C ILE A 61 -0.87 -1.26 -4.42
N THR A 62 -1.55 -2.01 -3.56
CA THR A 62 -1.01 -2.35 -2.23
C THR A 62 0.10 -3.39 -2.34
N SER A 63 1.12 -3.29 -1.48
CA SER A 63 2.22 -4.28 -1.48
C SER A 63 1.75 -5.72 -1.25
N LYS A 64 0.65 -5.92 -0.51
CA LYS A 64 0.14 -7.26 -0.18
C LYS A 64 -0.22 -8.10 -1.39
N VAL A 65 -0.92 -7.54 -2.38
CA VAL A 65 -1.29 -8.30 -3.58
C VAL A 65 -0.07 -8.67 -4.42
N LEU A 66 0.91 -7.76 -4.48
CA LEU A 66 2.19 -8.03 -5.13
C LEU A 66 2.96 -9.15 -4.42
N SER A 67 3.02 -9.13 -3.08
CA SER A 67 3.64 -10.21 -2.30
C SER A 67 2.99 -11.58 -2.54
N LYS A 68 1.67 -11.64 -2.75
CA LYS A 68 0.98 -12.89 -3.09
C LYS A 68 1.36 -13.38 -4.48
N ALA A 69 1.25 -12.52 -5.50
CA ALA A 69 1.57 -12.85 -6.89
C ALA A 69 3.02 -13.30 -7.06
N LEU A 70 3.96 -12.64 -6.39
CA LEU A 70 5.39 -12.94 -6.44
C LEU A 70 5.83 -14.11 -5.55
N GLY A 71 4.92 -14.73 -4.80
CA GLY A 71 5.25 -15.88 -3.96
C GLY A 71 6.09 -15.57 -2.73
N LEU A 72 5.94 -14.37 -2.17
CA LEU A 72 6.64 -13.93 -0.96
C LEU A 72 5.93 -14.37 0.33
N LEU A 73 4.97 -15.30 0.24
CA LEU A 73 4.27 -15.83 1.39
C LEU A 73 5.12 -16.92 2.05
N VAL A 74 5.27 -16.82 3.37
CA VAL A 74 5.98 -17.81 4.18
C VAL A 74 5.01 -18.43 5.17
N ASN A 75 5.03 -19.75 5.27
CA ASN A 75 4.36 -20.46 6.35
C ASN A 75 5.17 -20.31 7.63
N ILE A 76 4.57 -19.69 8.65
CA ILE A 76 5.25 -19.36 9.90
C ILE A 76 5.73 -20.59 10.66
N GLU A 77 5.06 -21.73 10.49
CA GLU A 77 5.39 -22.99 11.16
C GLU A 77 6.72 -23.58 10.66
N ASP A 78 7.13 -23.24 9.43
CA ASP A 78 8.37 -23.73 8.83
C ASP A 78 9.60 -22.90 9.25
N VAL A 79 9.39 -21.80 9.97
CA VAL A 79 10.45 -20.87 10.39
C VAL A 79 11.12 -21.35 11.68
N LYS A 80 12.44 -21.49 11.66
CA LYS A 80 13.26 -21.84 12.84
C LYS A 80 13.86 -20.58 13.49
N PRO A 81 13.41 -20.16 14.68
CA PRO A 81 13.90 -18.91 15.27
C PRO A 81 15.32 -19.01 15.80
N SER A 82 16.11 -17.96 15.58
CA SER A 82 17.44 -17.81 16.15
C SER A 82 17.39 -17.37 17.63
N ARG A 83 18.52 -17.53 18.34
CA ARG A 83 18.69 -16.98 19.70
C ARG A 83 18.45 -15.46 19.75
N LYS A 84 18.74 -14.74 18.65
CA LYS A 84 18.49 -13.30 18.54
C LYS A 84 16.99 -13.02 18.47
N ALA A 85 16.25 -13.76 17.64
CA ALA A 85 14.80 -13.62 17.54
C ALA A 85 14.11 -13.89 18.88
N TYR A 86 14.46 -14.97 19.59
CA TYR A 86 13.91 -15.24 20.93
C TYR A 86 14.12 -14.07 21.91
N ARG A 87 15.32 -13.46 21.93
CA ARG A 87 15.59 -12.32 22.82
C ARG A 87 14.72 -11.11 22.49
N ILE A 88 14.55 -10.80 21.21
CA ILE A 88 13.73 -9.66 20.76
C ILE A 88 12.25 -9.93 21.00
N ALA A 89 11.78 -11.13 20.64
CA ALA A 89 10.40 -11.59 20.82
C ALA A 89 9.93 -11.47 22.27
N ARG A 90 10.77 -11.84 23.25
CA ARG A 90 10.46 -11.66 24.68
C ARG A 90 10.23 -10.20 25.06
N ARG A 91 11.02 -9.26 24.52
CA ARG A 91 10.85 -7.83 24.78
C ARG A 91 9.62 -7.25 24.07
N ALA A 92 9.41 -7.64 22.82
CA ALA A 92 8.31 -7.16 21.98
C ALA A 92 6.97 -7.88 22.26
N GLY A 93 6.94 -8.94 23.07
CA GLY A 93 5.73 -9.75 23.29
C GLY A 93 5.18 -10.35 21.99
N SER A 94 6.07 -10.80 21.10
CA SER A 94 5.74 -11.30 19.76
C SER A 94 6.20 -12.75 19.58
N ASP A 95 5.72 -13.42 18.53
CA ASP A 95 6.17 -14.77 18.18
C ASP A 95 7.64 -14.73 17.70
N PRO A 96 8.55 -15.56 18.24
CA PRO A 96 9.94 -15.59 17.81
C PRO A 96 10.12 -15.97 16.33
N ARG A 97 9.22 -16.76 15.73
CA ARG A 97 9.24 -17.11 14.30
C ARG A 97 8.93 -15.89 13.44
N PHE A 98 7.97 -15.08 13.86
CA PHE A 98 7.67 -13.82 13.18
C PHE A 98 8.84 -12.83 13.29
N VAL A 99 9.46 -12.74 14.47
CA VAL A 99 10.65 -11.91 14.65
C VAL A 99 11.81 -12.40 13.80
N GLU A 100 11.99 -13.71 13.61
CA GLU A 100 13.02 -14.24 12.71
C GLU A 100 12.82 -13.78 11.27
N LEU A 101 11.58 -13.80 10.76
CA LEU A 101 11.27 -13.25 9.44
C LEU A 101 11.59 -11.76 9.35
N LEU A 102 11.23 -10.97 10.36
CA LEU A 102 11.59 -9.55 10.40
C LEU A 102 13.10 -9.34 10.41
N LEU A 103 13.86 -10.20 11.10
CA LEU A 103 15.33 -10.12 11.11
C LEU A 103 15.94 -10.45 9.74
N HIS A 104 15.33 -11.35 8.98
CA HIS A 104 15.78 -11.71 7.63
C HIS A 104 15.49 -10.60 6.63
N GLU A 105 14.31 -9.97 6.72
CA GLU A 105 13.84 -8.94 5.79
C GLU A 105 14.23 -7.50 6.19
N SER A 106 15.01 -7.32 7.26
CA SER A 106 15.41 -5.98 7.74
C SER A 106 16.92 -5.85 7.86
N ASP A 107 17.47 -4.76 7.33
CA ASP A 107 18.88 -4.42 7.52
C ASP A 107 19.22 -4.11 8.99
N ARG A 108 18.28 -3.50 9.72
CA ARG A 108 18.49 -3.07 11.09
C ARG A 108 17.19 -3.03 11.89
N ILE A 109 17.28 -3.46 13.15
CA ILE A 109 16.22 -3.29 14.14
C ILE A 109 16.44 -2.00 14.92
N VAL A 110 15.47 -1.08 14.85
CA VAL A 110 15.52 0.22 15.55
C VAL A 110 14.95 0.13 16.96
N ALA A 111 13.81 -0.54 17.14
CA ALA A 111 13.14 -0.69 18.43
C ALA A 111 12.39 -2.02 18.54
N ALA A 112 12.19 -2.48 19.77
CA ALA A 112 11.37 -3.66 20.10
C ALA A 112 10.42 -3.30 21.24
N ILE A 113 9.18 -2.96 20.89
CA ILE A 113 8.19 -2.39 21.82
C ILE A 113 7.01 -3.36 21.94
N PRO A 114 6.51 -3.65 23.15
CA PRO A 114 5.37 -4.55 23.35
C PRO A 114 4.03 -3.87 23.04
N PHE A 115 3.80 -3.49 21.77
CA PHE A 115 2.60 -2.76 21.32
C PHE A 115 1.28 -3.44 21.72
N LYS A 116 1.19 -4.77 21.63
CA LYS A 116 0.00 -5.52 22.05
C LYS A 116 -0.37 -5.30 23.52
N LYS A 117 0.60 -5.02 24.40
CA LYS A 117 0.36 -4.71 25.80
C LYS A 117 -0.06 -3.26 26.02
N LEU A 118 0.37 -2.35 25.15
CA LEU A 118 0.02 -0.93 25.22
C LEU A 118 -1.44 -0.71 24.79
N ILE A 119 -1.85 -1.33 23.69
CA ILE A 119 -3.22 -1.16 23.16
C ILE A 119 -4.28 -1.77 24.10
N LYS A 120 -3.93 -2.86 24.81
CA LYS A 120 -4.85 -3.52 25.76
C LYS A 120 -4.99 -2.83 27.12
N ARG A 121 -4.25 -1.75 27.39
CA ARG A 121 -4.33 -1.03 28.66
C ARG A 121 -5.37 0.11 28.65
N GLU A 122 -5.97 0.40 27.50
CA GLU A 122 -6.97 1.45 27.31
C GLU A 122 -8.39 0.92 26.99
N LEU A 123 -8.62 -0.38 27.21
CA LEU A 123 -9.93 -1.04 27.18
C LEU A 123 -10.14 -1.80 28.50
#